data_AF-A0A2A4QCW3-F1
#
_entry.id   AF-A0A2A4QCW3-F1
#
_cell.length_a   1.000
_cell.length_b   1.000
_cell.length_c   1.000
_cell.angle_alpha   90.00
_cell.angle_beta   90.00
_cell.angle_gamma   90.00
#
_symmetry.space_group_name_H-M   'P 1'
#
loop_
_entity.id
_entity.type
_entity.pdbx_description
1 polymer ?
#
loop_
_entity_poly.entity_id
_entity_poly.type
_entity_poly.pdbx_seq_one_letter_code
_entity_poly.pdbx_strand_id
1 'polypeptide(L)'
;MIFKSVNVILVSFVLLTSSIASAGLIVDTANDSFIDTTTSIEWMDFGINNGESFNFVASQLGTGGKYFNWMLPTKEQVYAMWATAFLNLGADVEEPNNTGTGQLYASDGGGVFGSVFTNIFQSMGYNSTYSQNTGNELYQSLGWFVGTDGLSYVSSNQYSDRIGIGFSPDNVTLYDSVNYDANKNYNNNTYSTLLIKKDTLNSTTVSEPTTLAIFALAIMGLASRRYKRKG
;
A
#
# COMPACT_ATOMS: atom_id res chain seq x y z
N MET A 1 -52.02 -26.44 -18.18
CA MET A 1 -50.84 -27.01 -17.49
C MET A 1 -49.61 -26.42 -18.15
N ILE A 2 -48.93 -25.47 -17.49
CA ILE A 2 -47.57 -24.94 -17.73
C ILE A 2 -47.50 -23.71 -16.83
N PHE A 3 -46.70 -23.72 -15.77
CA PHE A 3 -46.13 -22.57 -15.04
C PHE A 3 -45.51 -23.08 -13.72
N LYS A 4 -44.39 -23.81 -13.79
CA LYS A 4 -43.59 -24.18 -12.60
C LYS A 4 -42.10 -24.35 -12.91
N SER A 5 -41.44 -23.35 -13.51
CA SER A 5 -39.98 -23.44 -13.72
C SER A 5 -39.19 -22.13 -13.76
N VAL A 6 -39.71 -21.00 -13.26
CA VAL A 6 -39.01 -19.69 -13.45
C VAL A 6 -38.33 -19.14 -12.19
N ASN A 7 -38.63 -19.65 -10.98
CA ASN A 7 -38.17 -18.98 -9.74
C ASN A 7 -36.79 -19.42 -9.18
N VAL A 8 -36.01 -20.27 -9.86
CA VAL A 8 -34.71 -20.76 -9.33
C VAL A 8 -33.50 -20.13 -10.03
N ILE A 9 -33.69 -19.41 -11.15
CA ILE A 9 -32.56 -18.84 -11.91
C ILE A 9 -32.19 -17.43 -11.43
N LEU A 10 -33.10 -16.70 -10.76
CA LEU A 10 -32.84 -15.31 -10.37
C LEU A 10 -31.94 -15.15 -9.13
N VAL A 11 -31.93 -16.13 -8.21
CA VAL A 11 -31.13 -16.05 -6.97
C VAL A 11 -29.64 -16.32 -7.23
N SER A 12 -29.30 -17.06 -8.29
CA SER A 12 -27.91 -17.36 -8.66
C SER A 12 -27.22 -16.26 -9.46
N PHE A 13 -27.97 -15.31 -10.04
CA PHE A 13 -27.39 -14.22 -10.84
C PHE A 13 -27.03 -12.98 -10.00
N VAL A 14 -27.64 -12.81 -8.82
CA VAL A 14 -27.38 -11.67 -7.91
C VAL A 14 -26.10 -11.84 -7.08
N LEU A 15 -25.57 -13.08 -6.96
CA LEU A 15 -24.31 -13.36 -6.26
C LEU A 15 -23.06 -13.26 -7.15
N LEU A 16 -23.20 -12.99 -8.45
CA LEU A 16 -22.09 -12.87 -9.39
C LEU A 16 -21.53 -11.45 -9.54
N THR A 17 -22.15 -10.45 -8.89
CA THR A 17 -21.70 -9.05 -8.99
C THR A 17 -20.98 -8.53 -7.75
N SER A 18 -20.64 -9.38 -6.78
CA SER A 18 -20.13 -8.93 -5.48
C SER A 18 -18.68 -9.33 -5.18
N SER A 19 -17.77 -9.22 -6.15
CA SER A 19 -16.33 -9.12 -5.86
C SER A 19 -15.52 -8.79 -7.11
N ILE A 20 -15.64 -7.56 -7.61
CA ILE A 20 -14.43 -6.87 -8.07
C ILE A 20 -14.03 -5.97 -6.90
N ALA A 21 -13.66 -6.60 -5.78
CA ALA A 21 -12.76 -5.90 -4.88
C ALA A 21 -11.46 -5.82 -5.67
N SER A 22 -11.08 -4.63 -6.13
CA SER A 22 -9.67 -4.37 -6.34
C SER A 22 -9.05 -4.63 -4.98
N ALA A 23 -8.47 -5.82 -4.76
CA ALA A 23 -7.67 -6.04 -3.58
C ALA A 23 -6.65 -4.90 -3.58
N GLY A 24 -6.71 -4.02 -2.58
CA GLY A 24 -5.79 -2.90 -2.49
C GLY A 24 -4.39 -3.48 -2.59
N LEU A 25 -3.59 -3.02 -3.55
CA LEU A 25 -2.21 -3.51 -3.68
C LEU A 25 -1.45 -3.28 -2.37
N ILE A 26 -1.86 -2.23 -1.65
CA ILE A 26 -1.46 -1.88 -0.30
C ILE A 26 -2.68 -2.07 0.62
N VAL A 27 -2.51 -2.84 1.68
CA VAL A 27 -3.55 -3.13 2.68
C VAL A 27 -3.06 -2.73 4.05
N ASP A 28 -3.76 -1.79 4.68
CA ASP A 28 -3.55 -1.40 6.06
C ASP A 28 -3.75 -2.58 7.03
N THR A 29 -2.97 -2.63 8.10
CA THR A 29 -3.17 -3.57 9.21
C THR A 29 -3.53 -2.81 10.49
N ALA A 30 -4.13 -3.51 11.45
CA ALA A 30 -4.44 -2.90 12.73
C ALA A 30 -3.21 -2.66 13.65
N ASN A 31 -1.99 -2.90 13.17
CA ASN A 31 -0.77 -2.96 13.99
C ASN A 31 0.31 -1.97 13.56
N ASP A 32 -0.07 -0.75 13.17
CA ASP A 32 0.87 0.31 12.79
C ASP A 32 1.79 -0.13 11.62
N SER A 33 1.21 -0.85 10.66
CA SER A 33 1.88 -1.43 9.51
C SER A 33 0.91 -1.68 8.36
N PHE A 34 1.44 -1.78 7.14
CA PHE A 34 0.71 -2.15 5.93
C PHE A 34 1.37 -3.31 5.18
N ILE A 35 0.60 -4.02 4.37
CA ILE A 35 1.07 -5.13 3.55
C ILE A 35 1.03 -4.73 2.08
N ASP A 36 2.18 -4.82 1.42
CA ASP A 36 2.23 -4.90 -0.05
C ASP A 36 1.82 -6.31 -0.46
N THR A 37 0.62 -6.45 -1.00
CA THR A 37 0.03 -7.74 -1.39
C THR A 37 0.72 -8.39 -2.59
N THR A 38 1.49 -7.62 -3.37
CA THR A 38 2.26 -8.15 -4.51
C THR A 38 3.49 -8.89 -4.03
N THR A 39 4.18 -8.34 -3.03
CA THR A 39 5.40 -8.95 -2.46
C THR A 39 5.15 -9.74 -1.18
N SER A 40 3.95 -9.62 -0.60
CA SER A 40 3.59 -10.13 0.73
C SER A 40 4.49 -9.60 1.86
N ILE A 41 5.16 -8.46 1.66
CA ILE A 41 6.01 -7.81 2.65
C ILE A 41 5.15 -6.88 3.51
N GLU A 42 5.29 -7.01 4.82
CA GLU A 42 4.69 -6.09 5.80
C GLU A 42 5.70 -4.98 6.11
N TRP A 43 5.25 -3.75 5.95
CA TRP A 43 5.99 -2.51 6.12
C TRP A 43 5.47 -1.77 7.34
N MET A 44 6.35 -1.21 8.15
CA MET A 44 5.94 -0.31 9.23
C MET A 44 5.37 0.98 8.63
N ASP A 45 4.29 1.49 9.23
CA ASP A 45 3.66 2.74 8.79
C ASP A 45 4.62 3.92 8.93
N PHE A 46 4.42 4.92 8.07
CA PHE A 46 5.01 6.23 8.27
C PHE A 46 4.48 6.83 9.58
N GLY A 47 5.36 7.54 10.30
CA GLY A 47 5.02 8.15 11.59
C GLY A 47 5.44 7.35 12.83
N ILE A 48 5.56 6.03 12.74
CA ILE A 48 5.71 5.15 13.91
C ILE A 48 7.07 5.31 14.62
N ASN A 49 8.14 5.47 13.85
CA ASN A 49 9.49 5.71 14.38
C ASN A 49 9.97 7.16 14.17
N ASN A 50 9.03 8.10 14.07
CA ASN A 50 9.34 9.53 14.05
C ASN A 50 10.15 9.97 15.27
N GLY A 51 10.93 11.05 15.09
CA GLY A 51 11.71 11.65 16.16
C GLY A 51 12.99 10.88 16.51
N GLU A 52 13.22 9.74 15.87
CA GLU A 52 14.40 8.92 16.01
C GLU A 52 15.28 9.01 14.77
N SER A 53 16.59 9.04 14.98
CA SER A 53 17.54 9.05 13.87
C SER A 53 17.65 7.67 13.23
N PHE A 54 18.02 7.64 11.95
CA PHE A 54 18.25 6.40 11.22
C PHE A 54 19.22 5.46 11.96
N ASN A 55 20.34 6.00 12.47
CA ASN A 55 21.33 5.20 13.20
C ASN A 55 20.78 4.66 14.53
N PHE A 56 19.91 5.43 15.22
CA PHE A 56 19.23 4.91 16.40
C PHE A 56 18.33 3.75 16.02
N VAL A 57 17.42 3.93 15.05
CA VAL A 57 16.50 2.87 14.59
C VAL A 57 17.28 1.61 14.20
N ALA A 58 18.34 1.75 13.39
CA ALA A 58 19.18 0.64 12.96
C ALA A 58 19.85 -0.09 14.14
N SER A 59 20.25 0.63 15.19
CA SER A 59 20.82 0.04 16.41
C SER A 59 19.80 -0.77 17.24
N GLN A 60 18.50 -0.54 17.03
CA GLN A 60 17.41 -1.13 17.81
C GLN A 60 16.75 -2.35 17.15
N LEU A 61 17.32 -2.89 16.06
CA LEU A 61 16.76 -4.05 15.32
C LEU A 61 17.16 -5.42 15.90
N GLY A 62 18.12 -5.44 16.82
CA GLY A 62 18.63 -6.63 17.50
C GLY A 62 17.71 -7.14 18.62
N THR A 63 18.01 -8.33 19.14
CA THR A 63 17.28 -8.92 20.27
C THR A 63 17.25 -7.97 21.47
N GLY A 64 16.05 -7.68 21.98
CA GLY A 64 15.85 -6.75 23.09
C GLY A 64 15.80 -5.27 22.70
N GLY A 65 15.99 -4.92 21.42
CA GLY A 65 15.82 -3.56 20.92
C GLY A 65 14.36 -3.19 20.67
N LYS A 66 14.07 -1.89 20.61
CA LYS A 66 12.71 -1.35 20.39
C LYS A 66 12.04 -1.91 19.12
N TYR A 67 12.83 -2.13 18.07
CA TYR A 67 12.36 -2.63 16.77
C TYR A 67 12.76 -4.08 16.54
N PHE A 68 12.81 -4.88 17.61
CA PHE A 68 12.94 -6.31 17.49
C PHE A 68 11.84 -6.89 16.55
N ASN A 69 12.21 -7.88 15.74
CA ASN A 69 11.42 -8.45 14.62
C ASN A 69 11.20 -7.56 13.40
N TRP A 70 11.76 -6.36 13.36
CA TRP A 70 11.85 -5.54 12.16
C TRP A 70 13.27 -5.56 11.58
N MET A 71 13.40 -5.21 10.30
CA MET A 71 14.69 -5.05 9.63
C MET A 71 14.64 -3.90 8.63
N LEU A 72 15.81 -3.40 8.25
CA LEU A 72 15.93 -2.46 7.13
C LEU A 72 15.58 -3.18 5.82
N PRO A 73 14.75 -2.58 4.95
CA PRO A 73 14.52 -3.11 3.61
C PRO A 73 15.77 -2.96 2.74
N THR A 74 15.90 -3.81 1.72
CA THR A 74 16.83 -3.55 0.61
C THR A 74 16.29 -2.44 -0.27
N LYS A 75 17.18 -1.77 -1.01
CA LYS A 75 16.79 -0.78 -2.02
C LYS A 75 15.73 -1.34 -2.99
N GLU A 76 15.95 -2.55 -3.50
CA GLU A 76 15.06 -3.17 -4.48
C GLU A 76 13.65 -3.41 -3.90
N GLN A 77 13.55 -3.76 -2.62
CA GLN A 77 12.26 -3.89 -1.93
C GLN A 77 11.53 -2.55 -1.84
N VAL A 78 12.24 -1.45 -1.54
CA VAL A 78 11.65 -0.11 -1.51
C VAL A 78 11.17 0.31 -2.89
N TYR A 79 11.98 0.10 -3.93
CA TYR A 79 11.61 0.41 -5.31
C TYR A 79 10.37 -0.37 -5.76
N ALA A 80 10.34 -1.67 -5.47
CA ALA A 80 9.21 -2.54 -5.82
C ALA A 80 7.93 -2.13 -5.09
N MET A 81 8.01 -1.87 -3.78
CA MET A 81 6.86 -1.41 -3.00
C MET A 81 6.34 -0.07 -3.51
N TRP A 82 7.23 0.90 -3.73
CA TRP A 82 6.82 2.24 -4.17
C TRP A 82 6.21 2.24 -5.58
N ALA A 83 6.78 1.44 -6.49
CA ALA A 83 6.22 1.24 -7.83
C ALA A 83 4.85 0.54 -7.80
N THR A 84 4.71 -0.50 -6.98
CA THR A 84 3.44 -1.22 -6.79
C THR A 84 2.36 -0.31 -6.21
N ALA A 85 2.76 0.58 -5.31
CA ALA A 85 1.85 1.50 -4.65
C ALA A 85 1.39 2.66 -5.54
N PHE A 86 2.16 3.09 -6.54
CA PHE A 86 1.88 4.39 -7.19
C PHE A 86 1.95 4.42 -8.72
N LEU A 87 2.22 3.30 -9.39
CA LEU A 87 2.20 3.22 -10.85
C LEU A 87 1.02 2.41 -11.37
N ASN A 88 0.59 2.73 -12.58
CA ASN A 88 -0.55 2.15 -13.30
C ASN A 88 -1.88 2.29 -12.54
N LEU A 89 -2.02 3.36 -11.75
CA LEU A 89 -3.26 3.69 -11.04
C LEU A 89 -4.16 4.62 -11.86
N GLY A 90 -3.63 5.19 -12.95
CA GLY A 90 -4.33 6.17 -13.76
C GLY A 90 -4.21 7.58 -13.20
N ALA A 91 -3.08 7.88 -12.54
CA ALA A 91 -2.77 9.22 -12.07
C ALA A 91 -2.52 10.18 -13.24
N ASP A 92 -2.69 11.48 -13.01
CA ASP A 92 -2.41 12.53 -14.00
C ASP A 92 -0.98 12.46 -14.57
N VAL A 93 -0.01 12.14 -13.70
CA VAL A 93 1.40 11.96 -14.05
C VAL A 93 1.92 10.68 -13.43
N GLU A 94 2.55 9.83 -14.24
CA GLU A 94 3.27 8.63 -13.81
C GLU A 94 4.61 8.53 -14.55
N GLU A 95 5.70 8.89 -13.87
CA GLU A 95 7.05 8.88 -14.40
C GLU A 95 7.89 7.82 -13.67
N PRO A 96 7.95 6.57 -14.17
CA PRO A 96 8.65 5.48 -13.47
C PRO A 96 10.16 5.68 -13.33
N ASN A 97 10.75 6.62 -14.07
CA ASN A 97 12.19 6.86 -14.12
C ASN A 97 12.55 8.36 -14.08
N ASN A 98 11.87 9.16 -13.28
CA ASN A 98 12.03 10.62 -13.25
C ASN A 98 13.48 11.07 -13.02
N THR A 99 14.09 10.64 -11.90
CA THR A 99 15.45 11.06 -11.52
C THR A 99 16.51 9.97 -11.73
N GLY A 100 16.11 8.83 -12.30
CA GLY A 100 16.93 7.65 -12.52
C GLY A 100 16.07 6.40 -12.70
N THR A 101 16.67 5.30 -13.13
CA THR A 101 15.96 4.02 -13.33
C THR A 101 15.24 3.59 -12.05
N GLY A 102 13.91 3.49 -12.08
CA GLY A 102 13.06 3.12 -10.94
C GLY A 102 12.85 4.21 -9.87
N GLN A 103 13.49 5.37 -10.02
CA GLN A 103 13.29 6.53 -9.14
C GLN A 103 12.07 7.31 -9.60
N LEU A 104 10.90 6.75 -9.28
CA LEU A 104 9.64 7.22 -9.81
C LEU A 104 9.20 8.55 -9.20
N TYR A 105 8.42 9.28 -10.00
CA TYR A 105 7.56 10.37 -9.57
C TYR A 105 6.15 10.09 -10.09
N ALA A 106 5.14 10.37 -9.28
CA ALA A 106 3.76 10.37 -9.74
C ALA A 106 3.00 11.50 -9.05
N SER A 107 2.02 12.07 -9.73
CA SER A 107 1.15 13.09 -9.18
C SER A 107 -0.26 12.99 -9.73
N ASP A 108 -1.22 13.35 -8.88
CA ASP A 108 -2.64 13.20 -9.18
C ASP A 108 -3.47 14.25 -8.44
N GLY A 109 -4.71 14.48 -8.88
CA GLY A 109 -5.65 15.35 -8.18
C GLY A 109 -5.38 16.84 -8.39
N GLY A 110 -4.61 17.19 -9.43
CA GLY A 110 -4.34 18.58 -9.79
C GLY A 110 -5.60 19.25 -10.33
N GLY A 111 -6.17 20.18 -9.56
CA GLY A 111 -7.34 20.95 -9.98
C GLY A 111 -8.69 20.26 -9.74
N VAL A 112 -8.71 19.09 -9.10
CA VAL A 112 -9.93 18.26 -8.93
C VAL A 112 -10.05 17.72 -7.50
N PHE A 113 -11.29 17.37 -7.11
CA PHE A 113 -11.53 16.74 -5.82
C PHE A 113 -11.16 15.26 -5.85
N GLY A 114 -10.21 14.89 -4.98
CA GLY A 114 -9.78 13.52 -4.76
C GLY A 114 -8.56 13.14 -5.59
N SER A 115 -7.96 12.03 -5.19
CA SER A 115 -6.80 11.46 -5.87
C SER A 115 -6.81 9.94 -5.73
N VAL A 116 -6.31 9.25 -6.76
CA VAL A 116 -6.18 7.78 -6.78
C VAL A 116 -5.25 7.26 -5.68
N PHE A 117 -4.42 8.13 -5.09
CA PHE A 117 -3.48 7.79 -4.03
C PHE A 117 -4.10 7.84 -2.62
N THR A 118 -5.28 8.46 -2.45
CA THR A 118 -5.84 8.78 -1.12
C THR A 118 -5.90 7.56 -0.18
N ASN A 119 -6.42 6.42 -0.65
CA ASN A 119 -6.53 5.21 0.17
C ASN A 119 -5.15 4.59 0.48
N ILE A 120 -4.19 4.75 -0.43
CA ILE A 120 -2.84 4.22 -0.27
C ILE A 120 -2.10 5.03 0.78
N PHE A 121 -2.21 6.35 0.74
CA PHE A 121 -1.66 7.23 1.77
C PHE A 121 -2.24 6.94 3.15
N GLN A 122 -3.57 6.78 3.24
CA GLN A 122 -4.21 6.42 4.50
C GLN A 122 -3.70 5.08 5.04
N SER A 123 -3.51 4.10 4.16
CA SER A 123 -3.03 2.77 4.54
C SER A 123 -1.57 2.76 4.96
N MET A 124 -0.73 3.63 4.38
CA MET A 124 0.69 3.70 4.74
C MET A 124 0.98 4.59 5.94
N GLY A 125 0.03 5.43 6.35
CA GLY A 125 0.20 6.43 7.40
C GLY A 125 0.99 7.66 6.96
N TYR A 126 1.22 8.55 7.93
CA TYR A 126 1.82 9.88 7.72
C TYR A 126 2.85 10.22 8.78
N ASN A 127 3.95 10.87 8.38
CA ASN A 127 4.91 11.42 9.35
C ASN A 127 4.42 12.74 9.95
N SER A 128 3.74 13.57 9.17
CA SER A 128 3.30 14.89 9.63
C SER A 128 1.97 15.29 9.01
N THR A 129 1.22 16.08 9.76
CA THR A 129 -0.10 16.57 9.36
C THR A 129 -0.19 18.04 9.75
N TYR A 130 -0.66 18.86 8.81
CA TYR A 130 -0.72 20.30 8.94
C TYR A 130 -2.12 20.80 8.68
N SER A 131 -2.51 21.84 9.41
CA SER A 131 -3.81 22.51 9.21
C SER A 131 -5.00 21.55 9.26
N GLN A 132 -4.95 20.56 10.17
CA GLN A 132 -6.04 19.63 10.38
C GLN A 132 -7.34 20.36 10.73
N ASN A 133 -8.46 19.82 10.24
CA ASN A 133 -9.80 20.37 10.38
C ASN A 133 -9.98 21.76 9.76
N THR A 134 -9.11 22.12 8.82
CA THR A 134 -9.26 23.33 8.01
C THR A 134 -9.68 22.98 6.59
N GLY A 135 -9.86 24.02 5.76
CA GLY A 135 -10.10 23.82 4.35
C GLY A 135 -8.94 23.22 3.58
N ASN A 136 -7.70 23.36 4.08
CA ASN A 136 -6.48 23.02 3.35
C ASN A 136 -5.58 22.18 4.28
N GLU A 137 -5.84 20.88 4.36
CA GLU A 137 -5.04 19.95 5.16
C GLU A 137 -3.90 19.39 4.29
N LEU A 138 -2.71 19.26 4.87
CA LEU A 138 -1.54 18.65 4.24
C LEU A 138 -1.06 17.49 5.09
N TYR A 139 -0.94 16.33 4.47
CA TYR A 139 -0.38 15.13 5.07
C TYR A 139 0.91 14.76 4.34
N GLN A 140 1.99 14.56 5.08
CA GLN A 140 3.30 14.30 4.50
C GLN A 140 3.89 13.02 5.07
N SER A 141 4.55 12.28 4.19
CA SER A 141 5.38 11.14 4.57
C SER A 141 6.76 11.25 3.94
N LEU A 142 7.81 10.93 4.69
CA LEU A 142 9.18 10.75 4.25
C LEU A 142 9.78 9.56 5.00
N GLY A 143 10.29 8.59 4.23
CA GLY A 143 10.89 7.37 4.78
C GLY A 143 12.32 7.21 4.28
N TRP A 144 13.26 7.17 5.21
CA TRP A 144 14.67 6.89 4.93
C TRP A 144 14.91 5.40 4.67
N PHE A 145 15.78 5.10 3.72
CA PHE A 145 16.31 3.76 3.47
C PHE A 145 17.76 3.82 3.01
N VAL A 146 18.44 2.67 2.99
CA VAL A 146 19.79 2.56 2.43
C VAL A 146 19.68 2.33 0.93
N GLY A 147 20.03 3.35 0.16
CA GLY A 147 20.01 3.34 -1.29
C GLY A 147 21.36 2.96 -1.91
N THR A 148 21.62 3.48 -3.11
CA THR A 148 22.78 3.12 -3.94
C THR A 148 24.09 3.65 -3.36
N ASP A 149 24.14 4.93 -3.02
CA ASP A 149 25.38 5.60 -2.58
C ASP A 149 25.37 5.97 -1.09
N GLY A 150 24.33 5.60 -0.34
CA GLY A 150 24.14 5.98 1.05
C GLY A 150 22.67 6.07 1.43
N LEU A 151 22.34 6.95 2.36
CA LEU A 151 20.96 7.20 2.77
C LEU A 151 20.18 7.88 1.63
N SER A 152 18.98 7.38 1.36
CA SER A 152 18.05 7.81 0.31
C SER A 152 16.62 7.80 0.85
N TYR A 153 15.65 8.35 0.13
CA TYR A 153 14.29 8.47 0.66
C TYR A 153 13.18 8.27 -0.37
N VAL A 154 12.02 7.88 0.14
CA VAL A 154 10.72 8.05 -0.52
C VAL A 154 9.95 9.14 0.21
N SER A 155 9.09 9.85 -0.50
CA SER A 155 8.21 10.86 0.10
C SER A 155 6.87 10.95 -0.59
N SER A 156 5.82 11.25 0.17
CA SER A 156 4.50 11.59 -0.34
C SER A 156 3.98 12.89 0.27
N ASN A 157 3.18 13.61 -0.51
CA ASN A 157 2.40 14.76 -0.08
C ASN A 157 0.96 14.56 -0.52
N GLN A 158 0.04 14.59 0.43
CA GLN A 158 -1.38 14.60 0.18
C GLN A 158 -1.97 15.95 0.59
N TYR A 159 -2.60 16.62 -0.35
CA TYR A 159 -3.33 17.85 -0.13
C TYR A 159 -4.82 17.52 -0.12
N SER A 160 -5.48 17.68 1.03
CA SER A 160 -6.93 17.65 1.07
C SER A 160 -7.45 19.08 1.11
N ASP A 161 -8.03 19.53 -0.01
CA ASP A 161 -8.76 20.78 -0.05
C ASP A 161 -10.27 20.49 0.02
N ARG A 162 -10.93 20.98 1.08
CA ARG A 162 -12.40 20.90 1.26
C ARG A 162 -13.14 22.14 0.74
N ILE A 163 -12.42 23.22 0.42
CA ILE A 163 -12.96 24.55 0.10
C ILE A 163 -12.72 24.91 -1.39
N GLY A 164 -11.91 24.15 -2.13
CA GLY A 164 -11.80 24.19 -3.59
C GLY A 164 -11.03 25.37 -4.14
N ILE A 165 -9.99 25.84 -3.44
CA ILE A 165 -9.18 27.00 -3.81
C ILE A 165 -7.73 26.57 -4.05
N GLY A 166 -7.41 26.21 -5.30
CA GLY A 166 -6.02 26.03 -5.73
C GLY A 166 -5.43 24.68 -5.32
N PHE A 167 -5.89 23.61 -5.97
CA PHE A 167 -5.40 22.26 -5.80
C PHE A 167 -3.91 22.16 -6.16
N SER A 168 -3.07 21.99 -5.14
CA SER A 168 -1.76 21.37 -5.36
C SER A 168 -2.01 19.88 -5.57
N PRO A 169 -1.40 19.25 -6.59
CA PRO A 169 -1.58 17.82 -6.80
C PRO A 169 -0.94 17.06 -5.64
N ASP A 170 -1.60 15.96 -5.27
CA ASP A 170 -0.96 14.91 -4.50
C ASP A 170 0.24 14.41 -5.27
N ASN A 171 1.32 14.08 -4.58
CA ASN A 171 2.52 13.61 -5.26
C ASN A 171 3.30 12.63 -4.41
N VAL A 172 4.04 11.77 -5.11
CA VAL A 172 4.99 10.83 -4.55
C VAL A 172 6.31 10.91 -5.28
N THR A 173 7.39 10.58 -4.59
CA THR A 173 8.73 10.58 -5.16
C THR A 173 9.57 9.50 -4.49
N LEU A 174 10.38 8.80 -5.29
CA LEU A 174 11.52 8.04 -4.81
C LEU A 174 12.80 8.73 -5.29
N TYR A 175 13.73 8.99 -4.38
CA TYR A 175 14.96 9.70 -4.70
C TYR A 175 16.18 8.98 -4.12
N ASP A 176 17.04 8.50 -5.00
CA ASP A 176 18.22 7.67 -4.72
C ASP A 176 19.40 8.04 -5.64
N SER A 177 19.47 9.31 -6.03
CA SER A 177 20.56 9.86 -6.87
C SER A 177 21.55 10.72 -6.07
N VAL A 178 21.30 10.89 -4.76
CA VAL A 178 22.12 11.70 -3.85
C VAL A 178 22.27 10.96 -2.52
N ASN A 179 23.46 11.06 -1.93
CA ASN A 179 23.74 10.53 -0.60
C ASN A 179 23.32 11.55 0.49
N TYR A 180 22.39 11.14 1.35
CA TYR A 180 21.87 11.93 2.48
C TYR A 180 22.44 11.51 3.85
N ASP A 181 23.63 10.90 3.90
CA ASP A 181 24.25 10.37 5.11
C ASP A 181 24.47 11.42 6.21
N ALA A 182 24.56 12.70 5.83
CA ALA A 182 24.54 13.80 6.77
C ALA A 182 23.33 13.74 7.74
N ASN A 183 22.24 13.09 7.33
CA ASN A 183 21.02 12.94 8.12
C ASN A 183 20.94 11.68 8.99
N LYS A 184 21.91 10.78 8.93
CA LYS A 184 21.85 9.49 9.65
C LYS A 184 21.71 9.62 11.18
N ASN A 185 22.14 10.75 11.75
CA ASN A 185 22.11 11.02 13.19
C ASN A 185 21.11 12.12 13.59
N TYR A 186 20.36 12.71 12.65
CA TYR A 186 19.39 13.74 13.01
C TYR A 186 18.08 13.10 13.50
N ASN A 187 17.57 13.63 14.60
CA ASN A 187 16.26 13.31 15.12
C ASN A 187 15.27 14.35 14.57
N ASN A 188 14.22 13.91 13.89
CA ASN A 188 13.19 14.80 13.38
C ASN A 188 11.84 14.10 13.38
N ASN A 189 10.78 14.83 13.72
CA ASN A 189 9.41 14.32 13.72
C ASN A 189 8.76 14.35 12.32
N THR A 190 9.44 14.87 11.31
CA THR A 190 8.90 14.95 9.94
C THR A 190 9.29 13.78 9.05
N TYR A 191 10.05 12.81 9.56
CA TYR A 191 10.44 11.62 8.79
C TYR A 191 10.59 10.38 9.68
N SER A 192 10.49 9.22 9.05
CA SER A 192 10.71 7.89 9.62
C SER A 192 11.85 7.17 8.91
N THR A 193 12.28 6.03 9.48
CA THR A 193 13.09 5.03 8.79
C THR A 193 12.18 3.91 8.30
N LEU A 194 12.28 3.54 7.02
CA LEU A 194 11.51 2.42 6.48
C LEU A 194 11.98 1.12 7.13
N LEU A 195 11.02 0.31 7.58
CA LEU A 195 11.25 -1.00 8.17
C LEU A 195 10.27 -2.01 7.58
N ILE A 196 10.76 -3.24 7.44
CA ILE A 196 9.94 -4.40 7.03
C ILE A 196 9.98 -5.47 8.11
N LYS A 197 8.91 -6.26 8.21
CA LYS A 197 8.83 -7.37 9.16
C LYS A 197 9.77 -8.50 8.74
N LYS A 198 10.50 -9.11 9.69
CA LYS A 198 11.40 -10.24 9.38
C LYS A 198 10.63 -11.46 8.87
N ASP A 199 9.46 -11.73 9.43
CA ASP A 199 8.72 -12.98 9.18
C ASP A 199 8.01 -13.00 7.83
N THR A 200 7.79 -11.84 7.20
CA THR A 200 7.17 -11.76 5.87
C THR A 200 8.08 -12.22 4.74
N LEU A 201 9.39 -12.34 4.98
CA LEU A 201 10.31 -12.91 3.99
C LEU A 201 10.14 -14.42 3.79
N ASN A 202 9.43 -15.10 4.71
CA ASN A 202 9.20 -16.54 4.66
C ASN A 202 7.71 -16.91 4.50
N SER A 203 6.80 -15.93 4.43
CA SER A 203 5.37 -16.19 4.33
C SER A 203 4.98 -16.49 2.87
N THR A 204 5.06 -17.76 2.51
CA THR A 204 4.49 -18.30 1.26
C THR A 204 2.99 -18.58 1.35
N THR A 205 2.30 -18.04 2.35
CA THR A 205 0.87 -18.30 2.53
C THR A 205 0.03 -17.34 1.69
N VAL A 206 0.02 -17.61 0.39
CA VAL A 206 -1.01 -17.11 -0.53
C VAL A 206 -2.35 -17.57 0.04
N SER A 207 -3.21 -16.62 0.42
CA SER A 207 -4.61 -16.93 0.71
C SER A 207 -5.21 -17.56 -0.56
N GLU A 208 -5.70 -18.80 -0.45
CA GLU A 208 -6.25 -19.51 -1.60
C GLU A 208 -7.31 -18.63 -2.27
N PRO A 209 -7.15 -18.31 -3.57
CA PRO A 209 -8.13 -17.49 -4.25
C PRO A 209 -9.50 -18.17 -4.19
N THR A 210 -10.55 -17.36 -4.13
CA THR A 210 -11.96 -17.76 -4.14
C THR A 210 -12.33 -18.74 -5.26
N THR A 211 -11.44 -18.96 -6.24
CA THR A 211 -11.49 -20.03 -7.23
C THR A 211 -11.60 -21.44 -6.64
N LEU A 212 -11.00 -21.76 -5.48
CA LEU A 212 -11.18 -23.10 -4.88
C LEU A 212 -12.63 -23.28 -4.38
N ALA A 213 -13.20 -22.24 -3.77
CA ALA A 213 -14.60 -22.25 -3.34
C ALA A 213 -15.56 -22.32 -4.54
N ILE A 214 -15.28 -21.57 -5.62
CA ILE A 214 -16.05 -21.61 -6.87
C ILE A 214 -15.93 -23.00 -7.54
N PHE A 215 -14.74 -23.60 -7.53
CA PHE A 215 -14.51 -24.95 -8.06
C PHE A 215 -15.26 -26.01 -7.26
N ALA A 216 -15.21 -25.93 -5.92
CA ALA A 216 -15.97 -26.81 -5.04
C ALA A 216 -17.48 -26.68 -5.27
N LEU A 217 -18.00 -25.45 -5.40
CA LEU A 217 -19.40 -25.18 -5.74
C LEU A 217 -19.79 -25.72 -7.12
N ALA A 218 -18.90 -25.61 -8.12
CA ALA A 218 -19.12 -26.15 -9.45
C ALA A 218 -19.20 -27.69 -9.44
N ILE A 219 -18.32 -28.37 -8.69
CA ILE A 219 -18.36 -29.83 -8.51
C ILE A 219 -19.65 -30.25 -7.80
N MET A 220 -20.03 -29.56 -6.72
CA MET A 220 -21.27 -29.85 -5.98
C MET A 220 -22.51 -29.66 -6.86
N GLY A 221 -22.55 -28.61 -7.68
CA GLY A 221 -23.61 -28.40 -8.66
C GLY A 221 -23.67 -29.51 -9.72
N LEU A 222 -22.52 -29.98 -10.20
CA LEU A 222 -22.44 -31.05 -11.19
C LEU A 222 -22.86 -32.42 -10.61
N ALA A 223 -22.47 -32.71 -9.36
CA ALA A 223 -22.87 -33.92 -8.64
C ALA A 223 -24.38 -33.97 -8.36
N SER A 224 -24.97 -32.84 -7.95
CA SER A 224 -26.42 -32.71 -7.72
C SER A 224 -27.23 -33.03 -8.99
N ARG A 225 -26.73 -32.63 -10.16
CA ARG A 225 -27.39 -32.91 -11.46
C ARG A 225 -27.40 -34.40 -11.82
N ARG A 226 -26.43 -35.19 -11.36
CA ARG A 226 -26.37 -36.64 -11.60
C ARG A 226 -27.32 -37.44 -10.71
N TYR A 227 -27.55 -36.98 -9.48
CA TYR A 227 -28.49 -37.63 -8.56
C TYR A 227 -29.94 -37.54 -9.04
N LYS A 228 -30.32 -36.46 -9.71
CA LYS A 228 -31.70 -36.24 -10.20
C LYS A 228 -32.10 -37.07 -11.43
N ARG A 229 -31.16 -37.79 -12.06
CA ARG A 229 -31.42 -38.64 -13.25
C ARG A 229 -31.62 -40.12 -12.90
N LYS A 230 -31.54 -40.50 -11.63
CA LYS A 230 -31.66 -41.89 -11.15
C LYS A 230 -32.88 -42.13 -10.24
N GLY A 231 -33.85 -41.20 -10.21
CA GLY A 231 -35.11 -41.32 -9.46
C GLY A 231 -36.30 -41.10 -10.37
#